data_AF-A0A6C8YZ38-F1
#
_entry.id   AF-A0A6C8YZ38-F1
#
_cell.length_a   1.000
_cell.length_b   1.000
_cell.length_c   1.000
_cell.angle_alpha   90.00
_cell.angle_beta   90.00
_cell.angle_gamma   90.00
#
_symmetry.space_group_name_H-M   'P 1'
#
loop_
_entity.id
_entity.type
_entity.pdbx_description
1 polymer ?
#
loop_
_entity_poly.entity_id
_entity_poly.type
_entity_poly.pdbx_seq_one_letter_code
_entity_poly.pdbx_strand_id
1 'polypeptide(L)'
;RSYQQLTVLANSVEQSLERYFMVLALLSQQGSGKLTKDQVIDLGHLLGQRLSVLYEDDMPDFFDRALFTSFMDALERLGYITVSASGVIEFDARIHTMAKSARFILNMDVMHILQQISQLTDEEIKRTLTEL
;
A
#
# COMPACT_ATOMS: atom_id res chain seq x y z
N ARG A 1 -25.00 -12.01 -23.29
CA ARG A 1 -23.62 -12.49 -22.99
C ARG A 1 -22.59 -11.35 -22.82
N SER A 2 -22.87 -10.11 -23.27
CA SER A 2 -21.92 -8.98 -23.22
C SER A 2 -21.76 -8.28 -21.85
N TYR A 3 -22.61 -8.56 -20.87
CA TYR A 3 -22.54 -7.95 -19.53
C TYR A 3 -21.46 -8.59 -18.64
N GLN A 4 -21.11 -9.86 -18.84
CA GLN A 4 -20.12 -10.55 -18.01
C GLN A 4 -18.69 -10.01 -18.22
N GLN A 5 -18.38 -9.51 -19.41
CA GLN A 5 -17.06 -8.92 -19.71
C GLN A 5 -16.86 -7.56 -19.03
N LEU A 6 -17.92 -6.76 -18.91
CA LEU A 6 -17.91 -5.51 -18.15
C LEU A 6 -17.71 -5.75 -16.65
N THR A 7 -18.34 -6.79 -16.09
CA THR A 7 -18.14 -7.18 -14.70
C THR A 7 -16.71 -7.64 -14.44
N VAL A 8 -16.12 -8.45 -15.33
CA VAL A 8 -14.73 -8.90 -15.17
C VAL A 8 -13.73 -7.74 -15.27
N LEU A 9 -13.92 -6.79 -16.19
CA LEU A 9 -13.08 -5.59 -16.27
C LEU A 9 -13.27 -4.68 -15.04
N ALA A 10 -14.52 -4.46 -14.61
CA ALA A 10 -14.81 -3.66 -13.43
C ALA A 10 -14.12 -4.24 -12.19
N ASN A 11 -14.23 -5.56 -11.98
CA ASN A 11 -13.57 -6.25 -10.88
C ASN A 11 -12.04 -6.10 -10.96
N SER A 12 -11.43 -6.25 -12.15
CA SER A 12 -9.97 -6.12 -12.29
C SER A 12 -9.44 -4.71 -11.98
N VAL A 13 -10.20 -3.67 -12.35
CA VAL A 13 -9.86 -2.28 -12.04
C VAL A 13 -10.03 -1.99 -10.56
N GLU A 14 -11.10 -2.49 -9.95
CA GLU A 14 -11.38 -2.35 -8.51
C GLU A 14 -10.26 -2.97 -7.66
N GLN A 15 -9.84 -4.20 -8.00
CA GLN A 15 -8.72 -4.87 -7.34
C GLN A 15 -7.40 -4.10 -7.47
N SER A 16 -7.17 -3.44 -8.61
CA SER A 16 -5.96 -2.62 -8.81
C SER A 16 -6.01 -1.33 -7.97
N LEU A 17 -7.19 -0.71 -7.89
CA LEU A 17 -7.40 0.49 -7.08
C LEU A 17 -7.22 0.19 -5.60
N GLU A 18 -7.80 -0.89 -5.08
CA GLU A 18 -7.60 -1.34 -3.69
C GLU A 18 -6.11 -1.39 -3.34
N ARG A 19 -5.27 -2.00 -4.19
CA ARG A 19 -3.82 -2.08 -3.98
C ARG A 19 -3.16 -0.70 -3.88
N TYR A 20 -3.49 0.22 -4.78
CA TYR A 20 -2.95 1.57 -4.76
C TYR A 20 -3.41 2.35 -3.52
N PHE A 21 -4.67 2.19 -3.12
CA PHE A 21 -5.22 2.83 -1.93
C PHE A 21 -4.61 2.26 -0.64
N MET A 22 -4.23 0.98 -0.60
CA MET A 22 -3.48 0.43 0.54
C MET A 22 -2.12 1.09 0.72
N VAL A 23 -1.36 1.31 -0.35
CA VAL A 23 -0.07 2.03 -0.28
C VAL A 23 -0.27 3.46 0.20
N LEU A 24 -1.25 4.16 -0.36
CA LEU A 24 -1.56 5.54 0.03
C LEU A 24 -1.97 5.61 1.51
N ALA A 25 -2.78 4.65 1.98
CA ALA A 25 -3.17 4.55 3.37
C ALA A 25 -1.97 4.24 4.28
N LEU A 26 -1.07 3.33 3.88
CA LEU A 26 0.15 3.01 4.62
C LEU A 26 1.06 4.24 4.74
N LEU A 27 1.36 4.91 3.63
CA LEU A 27 2.12 6.16 3.61
C LEU A 27 1.47 7.22 4.50
N SER A 28 0.16 7.45 4.34
CA SER A 28 -0.56 8.45 5.13
C SER A 28 -0.59 8.16 6.62
N GLN A 29 -0.60 6.89 7.04
CA GLN A 29 -0.62 6.52 8.46
C GLN A 29 0.77 6.62 9.09
N GLN A 30 1.81 6.25 8.34
CA GLN A 30 3.19 6.35 8.79
C GLN A 30 3.65 7.82 8.88
N GLY A 31 3.28 8.60 7.87
CA GLY A 31 3.61 10.02 7.77
C GLY A 31 4.87 10.27 6.93
N SER A 32 5.03 11.55 6.55
CA SER A 32 6.13 12.01 5.69
C SER A 32 7.47 11.97 6.42
N GLY A 33 8.54 11.62 5.71
CA GLY A 33 9.92 11.66 6.18
C GLY A 33 10.33 10.49 7.08
N LYS A 34 9.55 9.41 7.14
CA LYS A 34 9.85 8.25 7.99
C LYS A 34 10.35 7.03 7.24
N LEU A 35 9.76 6.73 6.09
CA LEU A 35 10.02 5.47 5.37
C LEU A 35 10.82 5.70 4.10
N THR A 36 11.73 4.79 3.79
CA THR A 36 12.33 4.67 2.45
C THR A 36 11.39 3.92 1.50
N LYS A 37 11.66 3.97 0.19
CA LYS A 37 10.90 3.19 -0.81
C LYS A 37 10.92 1.69 -0.51
N ASP A 38 12.09 1.14 -0.16
CA ASP A 38 12.21 -0.29 0.17
C ASP A 38 11.38 -0.63 1.42
N GLN A 39 11.42 0.19 2.47
CA GLN A 39 10.61 -0.07 3.67
C GLN A 39 9.11 -0.05 3.38
N VAL A 40 8.63 0.83 2.48
CA VAL A 40 7.22 0.83 2.05
C VAL A 40 6.86 -0.46 1.33
N ILE A 41 7.75 -0.93 0.46
CA ILE A 41 7.57 -2.19 -0.28
C ILE A 41 7.51 -3.38 0.69
N ASP A 42 8.40 -3.42 1.68
CA ASP A 42 8.48 -4.54 2.62
C ASP A 42 7.29 -4.55 3.59
N LEU A 43 6.85 -3.38 4.05
CA LEU A 43 5.61 -3.23 4.80
C LEU A 43 4.38 -3.63 3.97
N GLY A 44 4.39 -3.33 2.67
CA GLY A 44 3.39 -3.80 1.72
C GLY A 44 3.35 -5.34 1.67
N HIS A 45 4.49 -6.01 1.56
CA HIS A 45 4.54 -7.47 1.61
C HIS A 45 4.03 -8.03 2.94
N LEU A 46 4.40 -7.43 4.08
CA LEU A 46 3.93 -7.86 5.39
C LEU A 46 2.41 -7.72 5.52
N LEU A 47 1.85 -6.63 4.98
CA LEU A 47 0.40 -6.44 4.89
C LEU A 47 -0.26 -7.55 4.08
N GLY A 48 0.33 -7.90 2.94
CA GLY A 48 -0.13 -9.01 2.11
C GLY A 48 -0.10 -10.34 2.82
N GLN A 49 1.01 -10.65 3.51
CA GLN A 49 1.12 -11.88 4.29
C GLN A 49 0.04 -11.98 5.36
N ARG A 50 -0.23 -10.90 6.11
CA ARG A 50 -1.29 -10.89 7.13
C ARG A 50 -2.69 -11.02 6.54
N LEU A 51 -2.94 -10.40 5.39
CA LEU A 51 -4.21 -10.54 4.67
C LEU A 51 -4.39 -11.95 4.11
N SER A 52 -3.32 -12.59 3.62
CA SER A 52 -3.37 -13.97 3.11
C SER A 52 -3.91 -14.96 4.14
N VAL A 53 -3.66 -14.71 5.43
CA VAL A 53 -4.15 -15.55 6.54
C VAL A 53 -5.66 -15.39 6.76
N LEU A 54 -6.22 -14.24 6.41
CA LEU A 54 -7.65 -13.93 6.58
C LEU A 54 -8.49 -14.25 5.33
N TYR A 55 -7.87 -14.28 4.15
CA TYR A 55 -8.53 -14.53 2.87
C TYR A 55 -8.08 -15.87 2.28
N GLU A 56 -8.91 -16.91 2.42
CA GLU A 56 -8.55 -18.32 2.16
C GLU A 56 -8.38 -18.71 0.67
N ASP A 57 -8.87 -17.94 -0.31
CA ASP A 57 -8.95 -18.42 -1.72
C ASP A 57 -8.65 -17.41 -2.84
N ASP A 58 -8.41 -16.12 -2.56
CA ASP A 58 -8.41 -15.08 -3.61
C ASP A 58 -7.32 -14.01 -3.46
N MET A 59 -6.10 -14.43 -3.10
CA MET A 59 -4.96 -13.50 -3.03
C MET A 59 -3.79 -13.89 -3.95
N PRO A 60 -3.92 -13.84 -5.30
CA PRO A 60 -2.84 -14.26 -6.17
C PRO A 60 -1.77 -13.16 -6.38
N ASP A 61 -2.17 -11.88 -6.47
CA ASP A 61 -1.28 -10.82 -7.01
C ASP A 61 -1.36 -9.46 -6.29
N PHE A 62 -2.01 -9.38 -5.12
CA PHE A 62 -2.26 -8.07 -4.48
C PHE A 62 -1.01 -7.38 -3.94
N PHE A 63 0.04 -8.13 -3.64
CA PHE A 63 1.21 -7.66 -2.90
C PHE A 63 2.53 -8.01 -3.58
N ASP A 64 2.58 -7.85 -4.90
CA ASP A 64 3.82 -8.05 -5.65
C ASP A 64 4.75 -6.83 -5.52
N ARG A 65 6.04 -7.10 -5.26
CA ARG A 65 7.11 -6.12 -5.15
C ARG A 65 7.16 -5.16 -6.34
N ALA A 66 7.04 -5.68 -7.56
CA ALA A 66 7.10 -4.89 -8.79
C ALA A 66 5.90 -3.95 -8.92
N LEU A 67 4.72 -4.35 -8.46
CA LEU A 67 3.55 -3.48 -8.45
C LEU A 67 3.78 -2.29 -7.52
N PHE A 68 4.24 -2.54 -6.28
CA PHE A 68 4.55 -1.47 -5.33
C PHE A 68 5.63 -0.52 -5.85
N THR A 69 6.72 -1.07 -6.38
CA THR A 69 7.79 -0.27 -6.99
C THR A 69 7.25 0.61 -8.11
N SER A 70 6.50 0.05 -9.05
CA SER A 70 5.95 0.81 -10.19
C SER A 70 4.98 1.91 -9.75
N PHE A 71 4.20 1.68 -8.70
CA PHE A 71 3.30 2.67 -8.14
C PHE A 71 4.05 3.79 -7.41
N MET A 72 5.06 3.46 -6.61
CA MET A 72 5.91 4.45 -5.95
C MET A 72 6.65 5.32 -6.97
N ASP A 73 7.17 4.73 -8.04
CA ASP A 73 7.80 5.46 -9.14
C ASP A 73 6.79 6.34 -9.90
N ALA A 74 5.54 5.90 -10.03
CA ALA A 74 4.49 6.73 -10.59
C ALA A 74 4.17 7.94 -9.69
N LEU A 75 4.06 7.74 -8.37
CA LEU A 75 3.83 8.84 -7.43
C LEU A 75 4.98 9.85 -7.42
N GLU A 76 6.22 9.39 -7.54
CA GLU A 76 7.40 10.27 -7.60
C GLU A 76 7.42 11.06 -8.91
N ARG A 77 7.21 10.38 -10.05
CA ARG A 77 7.15 11.01 -11.37
C ARG A 77 6.04 12.06 -11.46
N LEU A 78 4.91 11.83 -10.79
CA LEU A 78 3.79 12.76 -10.70
C LEU A 78 3.99 13.86 -9.64
N GLY A 79 5.08 13.82 -8.88
CA GLY A 79 5.43 14.81 -7.86
C GLY A 79 4.54 14.76 -6.62
N TYR A 80 3.92 13.62 -6.32
CA TYR A 80 3.18 13.40 -5.07
C TYR A 80 4.09 12.99 -3.91
N ILE A 81 5.19 12.34 -4.23
CA ILE A 81 6.26 12.01 -3.29
C ILE A 81 7.60 12.50 -3.84
N THR A 82 8.55 12.73 -2.95
CA THR A 82 9.95 13.02 -3.27
C THR A 82 10.85 12.23 -2.34
N VAL A 83 12.01 11.80 -2.81
CA VAL A 83 13.02 11.17 -1.93
C VAL A 83 13.96 12.26 -1.43
N SER A 84 14.08 12.38 -0.11
CA SER A 84 14.97 13.35 0.53
C SER A 84 16.44 12.93 0.43
N ALA A 85 17.36 13.81 0.83
CA ALA A 85 18.79 13.51 0.84
C ALA A 85 19.18 12.33 1.76
N SER A 86 18.36 12.02 2.78
CA SER A 86 18.56 10.86 3.66
C SER A 86 17.92 9.57 3.13
N GLY A 87 17.30 9.60 1.95
CA GLY A 87 16.69 8.43 1.31
C GLY A 87 15.26 8.12 1.76
N VAL A 88 14.66 8.96 2.61
CA VAL A 88 13.27 8.81 3.06
C VAL A 88 12.30 9.54 2.13
N ILE A 89 11.07 9.03 2.08
CA ILE A 89 9.99 9.57 1.27
C ILE A 89 9.35 10.76 2.00
N GLU A 90 9.35 11.90 1.34
CA GLU A 90 8.65 13.11 1.75
C GLU A 90 7.43 13.34 0.86
N PHE A 91 6.34 13.80 1.46
CA PHE A 91 5.11 14.12 0.77
C PHE A 91 4.26 15.12 1.55
N ASP A 92 3.31 15.74 0.88
CA ASP A 92 2.43 16.75 1.46
C ASP A 92 1.00 16.22 1.73
N ALA A 93 0.09 17.15 2.04
CA ALA A 93 -1.30 16.85 2.36
C ALA A 93 -2.09 16.17 1.21
N ARG A 94 -1.59 16.17 -0.03
CA ARG A 94 -2.23 15.49 -1.17
C ARG A 94 -2.33 13.99 -0.91
N ILE A 95 -1.28 13.35 -0.39
CA ILE A 95 -1.30 11.92 -0.03
C ILE A 95 -2.37 11.63 1.01
N HIS A 96 -2.48 12.46 2.06
CA HIS A 96 -3.51 12.31 3.08
C HIS A 96 -4.93 12.46 2.50
N THR A 97 -5.09 13.36 1.54
CA THR A 97 -6.39 13.57 0.87
C THR A 97 -6.77 12.39 -0.01
N MET A 98 -5.81 11.85 -0.77
CA MET A 98 -6.01 10.64 -1.57
C MET A 98 -6.32 9.44 -0.66
N ALA A 99 -5.57 9.25 0.41
CA ALA A 99 -5.74 8.17 1.37
C ALA A 99 -7.11 8.19 2.08
N LYS A 100 -7.75 9.35 2.27
CA LYS A 100 -9.12 9.42 2.82
C LYS A 100 -10.14 8.68 1.96
N SER A 101 -9.89 8.57 0.65
CA SER A 101 -10.75 7.85 -0.29
C SER A 101 -10.58 6.33 -0.18
N ALA A 102 -9.47 5.86 0.40
CA ALA A 102 -9.23 4.45 0.66
C ALA A 102 -10.34 3.84 1.53
N ARG A 103 -10.96 4.62 2.43
CA ARG A 103 -12.05 4.14 3.30
C ARG A 103 -13.33 3.73 2.57
N PHE A 104 -13.50 4.15 1.30
CA PHE A 104 -14.64 3.78 0.46
C PHE A 104 -14.35 2.57 -0.44
N ILE A 105 -13.07 2.21 -0.56
CA ILE A 105 -12.58 1.18 -1.49
C ILE A 105 -12.05 -0.03 -0.70
N LEU A 106 -11.45 0.20 0.46
CA LEU A 106 -10.92 -0.84 1.34
C LEU A 106 -11.96 -1.27 2.37
N ASN A 107 -12.08 -2.57 2.57
CA ASN A 107 -12.89 -3.15 3.62
C ASN A 107 -12.30 -2.91 5.02
N MET A 108 -13.14 -3.05 6.04
CA MET A 108 -12.79 -2.77 7.45
C MET A 108 -11.59 -3.61 7.93
N ASP A 109 -11.55 -4.89 7.58
CA ASP A 109 -10.46 -5.80 7.98
C ASP A 109 -9.11 -5.35 7.45
N VAL A 110 -9.05 -4.90 6.19
CA VAL A 110 -7.84 -4.33 5.56
C VAL A 110 -7.39 -3.08 6.31
N MET A 111 -8.33 -2.19 6.64
CA MET A 111 -8.04 -0.97 7.40
C MET A 111 -7.51 -1.28 8.81
N HIS A 112 -8.06 -2.29 9.48
CA HIS A 112 -7.60 -2.70 10.80
C HIS A 112 -6.16 -3.24 10.77
N ILE A 113 -5.82 -4.09 9.79
CA ILE A 113 -4.46 -4.62 9.65
C ILE A 113 -3.48 -3.51 9.25
N LEU A 114 -3.89 -2.61 8.36
CA LEU A 114 -3.11 -1.42 8.02
C LEU A 114 -2.75 -0.62 9.28
N GLN A 115 -3.72 -0.39 10.18
CA GLN A 115 -3.47 0.29 11.45
C GLN A 115 -2.51 -0.47 12.36
N GLN A 116 -2.62 -1.80 12.41
CA GLN A 116 -1.69 -2.62 13.20
C GLN A 116 -0.26 -2.59 12.65
N ILE A 117 -0.09 -2.55 11.33
CA ILE A 117 1.22 -2.50 10.67
C ILE A 117 1.79 -1.08 10.70
N SER A 118 0.96 -0.05 10.56
CA SER A 118 1.43 1.34 10.62
C SER A 118 1.90 1.76 12.02
N GLN A 119 1.52 1.01 13.05
CA GLN A 119 1.97 1.22 14.43
C GLN A 119 3.35 0.60 14.71
N LEU A 120 3.90 -0.21 13.79
CA LEU A 120 5.26 -0.72 13.92
C LEU A 120 6.23 0.46 13.93
N THR A 121 7.02 0.55 15.00
CA THR A 121 8.05 1.57 15.16
C THR A 121 9.22 1.32 14.20
N ASP A 122 10.02 2.35 13.89
CA ASP A 122 11.17 2.23 12.99
C ASP A 122 12.13 1.10 13.39
N GLU A 123 12.26 0.82 14.69
CA GLU A 123 13.06 -0.30 15.22
C GLU A 123 12.41 -1.66 15.00
N GLU A 124 11.08 -1.76 15.09
CA GLU A 124 10.34 -2.99 14.77
C GLU A 124 10.31 -3.23 13.25
N ILE A 125 10.26 -2.16 12.45
CA ILE A 125 10.40 -2.22 10.99
C ILE A 125 11.80 -2.73 10.65
N LYS A 126 12.87 -2.14 11.19
CA LYS A 126 14.24 -2.63 10.98
C LYS A 126 14.42 -4.08 11.44
N ARG A 127 13.84 -4.46 12.58
CA ARG A 127 13.95 -5.82 13.11
C ARG A 127 13.22 -6.85 12.24
N THR A 128 11.99 -6.55 11.83
CA THR A 128 11.23 -7.41 10.91
C THR A 128 11.88 -7.53 9.54
N LEU A 129 12.56 -6.49 9.06
CA LEU A 129 13.37 -6.52 7.85
C LEU A 129 14.67 -7.33 7.97
N THR A 130 15.21 -7.47 9.19
CA THR A 130 16.46 -8.23 9.43
C THR A 130 16.19 -9.73 9.65
N GLU A 131 14.95 -10.10 9.97
CA GLU A 131 14.52 -11.49 10.23
C GLU A 131 13.95 -12.19 8.99
N LEU A 132 13.85 -11.50 7.84
CA LEU A 132 13.49 -12.04 6.51
C LEU A 132 14.75 -12.35 5.67
#